data_AF-A0A8W8LS87-F1
#
_entry.id   AF-A0A8W8LS87-F1
#
_cell.length_a   1.000
_cell.length_b   1.000
_cell.length_c   1.000
_cell.angle_alpha   90.00
_cell.angle_beta   90.00
_cell.angle_gamma   90.00
#
_symmetry.space_group_name_H-M   'P 1'
#
loop_
_entity.id
_entity.type
_entity.pdbx_description
1 polymer ?
#
loop_
_entity_poly.entity_id
_entity_poly.type
_entity_poly.pdbx_seq_one_letter_code
_entity_poly.pdbx_strand_id
1 'polypeptide(L)'
;EIIKDTKELENHISPTYEDIARDLENQFANLDGGYEKITTTISKQGEQWHREIDIVINKMKTEISEIKGKHRYILQKHLDEIKQIQSLVKETVQAIGKIEKSAEVSLTIEYSSKIKEFSKLPPKVKVTLPTFIPKPIDSEKLYSLFGQITPLSTATEENVYSLIQSKTSVRELLNEPEVAATIQTGHEKLRSVTCLNDDKIWTSGETNDIKCFDTRGSLLQTIKTKSCKFPVDIAVDSAGDILYVNGATGTVYKVKNGQMTEMIRLQEWTPSQLCITSTGDLLVTLHSDDETQSKVVRYSGSTETQTIQFDGEGKPLYSGNDYTKYITENRNDDICVADSKACAVVVVNQDGKLRWKYTGHPSVTKNKPFDPCGITTDSQNRILTADNDNHCIYILDQNGQFLRCIDNCDLKDPSGLCVDNNDNLFVCEYKKGNVKKINYLKL
;
A
#
# COMPACT_ATOMS: atom_id res chain seq x y z
N GLU A 1 34.33 1.77 -60.93
CA GLU A 1 34.04 1.25 -59.58
C GLU A 1 35.06 1.76 -58.59
N ILE A 2 36.35 1.39 -58.69
CA ILE A 2 37.43 1.84 -57.78
C ILE A 2 37.36 3.35 -57.40
N ILE A 3 37.27 4.26 -58.38
CA ILE A 3 37.22 5.72 -58.10
C ILE A 3 35.93 6.15 -57.38
N LYS A 4 34.81 5.47 -57.65
CA LYS A 4 33.52 5.73 -56.99
C LYS A 4 33.59 5.27 -55.53
N ASP A 5 34.13 4.08 -55.32
CA ASP A 5 34.27 3.48 -53.98
C ASP A 5 35.26 4.29 -53.12
N THR A 6 36.39 4.73 -53.70
CA THR A 6 37.34 5.62 -53.01
C THR A 6 36.67 6.92 -52.58
N LYS A 7 35.86 7.54 -53.44
CA LYS A 7 35.15 8.77 -53.08
C LYS A 7 34.08 8.55 -52.00
N GLU A 8 33.39 7.42 -52.01
CA GLU A 8 32.38 7.10 -51.00
C GLU A 8 33.03 6.82 -49.64
N LEU A 9 34.16 6.11 -49.64
CA LEU A 9 34.96 5.86 -48.45
C LEU A 9 35.55 7.15 -47.85
N GLU A 10 36.15 8.00 -48.67
CA GLU A 10 36.82 9.23 -48.20
C GLU A 10 35.84 10.34 -47.79
N ASN A 11 34.74 10.52 -48.54
CA ASN A 11 33.85 11.67 -48.32
C ASN A 11 32.66 11.39 -47.40
N HIS A 12 32.28 10.12 -47.21
CA HIS A 12 31.09 9.75 -46.44
C HIS A 12 31.39 8.79 -45.31
N ILE A 13 32.14 7.72 -45.56
CA ILE A 13 32.36 6.68 -44.55
C ILE A 13 33.42 7.12 -43.52
N SER A 14 34.62 7.52 -43.94
CA SER A 14 35.72 7.91 -43.03
C SER A 14 35.32 9.03 -42.06
N PRO A 15 34.69 10.14 -42.51
CA PRO A 15 34.27 11.21 -41.60
C PRO A 15 33.22 10.74 -40.58
N THR A 16 32.32 9.83 -40.97
CA THR A 16 31.31 9.27 -40.04
C THR A 16 31.99 8.46 -38.93
N TYR A 17 33.01 7.65 -39.25
CA TYR A 17 33.77 6.91 -38.24
C TYR A 17 34.59 7.84 -37.33
N GLU A 18 35.17 8.91 -37.87
CA GLU A 18 35.87 9.93 -37.08
C GLU A 18 34.91 10.66 -36.12
N ASP A 19 33.70 10.96 -36.55
CA ASP A 19 32.66 11.59 -35.72
C ASP A 19 32.21 10.67 -34.58
N ILE A 20 32.00 9.38 -34.85
CA ILE A 20 31.66 8.37 -33.83
C ILE A 20 32.80 8.21 -32.83
N ALA A 21 34.04 8.13 -33.30
CA ALA A 21 35.21 8.01 -32.43
C ALA A 21 35.35 9.21 -31.49
N ARG A 22 35.16 10.44 -32.02
CA ARG A 22 35.19 11.67 -31.23
C ARG A 22 34.07 11.76 -30.21
N ASP A 23 32.88 11.26 -30.52
CA ASP A 23 31.77 11.18 -29.55
C ASP A 23 32.11 10.20 -28.41
N LEU A 24 32.64 9.02 -28.73
CA LEU A 24 33.09 8.05 -27.73
C LEU A 24 34.20 8.59 -26.83
N GLU A 25 35.19 9.30 -27.40
CA GLU A 25 36.24 9.96 -26.63
C GLU A 25 35.68 11.00 -25.65
N ASN A 26 34.67 11.79 -26.08
CA ASN A 26 33.99 12.75 -25.20
C ASN A 26 33.17 12.06 -24.11
N GLN A 27 32.47 10.96 -24.42
CA GLN A 27 31.74 10.18 -23.41
C GLN A 27 32.71 9.60 -22.38
N PHE A 28 33.84 9.05 -22.83
CA PHE A 28 34.88 8.50 -21.96
C PHE A 28 35.49 9.57 -21.04
N ALA A 29 35.82 10.74 -21.58
CA ALA A 29 36.38 11.85 -20.79
C ALA A 29 35.44 12.37 -19.70
N ASN A 30 34.12 12.27 -19.89
CA ASN A 30 33.11 12.74 -18.93
C ASN A 30 32.61 11.65 -17.97
N LEU A 31 32.96 10.38 -18.22
CA LEU A 31 32.42 9.22 -17.51
C LEU A 31 32.74 9.26 -16.02
N ASP A 32 34.02 9.43 -15.68
CA ASP A 32 34.49 9.44 -14.29
C ASP A 32 33.84 10.60 -13.50
N GLY A 33 33.76 11.79 -14.10
CA GLY A 33 33.11 12.95 -13.48
C GLY A 33 31.60 12.74 -13.24
N GLY A 34 30.93 12.00 -14.12
CA GLY A 34 29.54 11.59 -13.94
C GLY A 34 29.35 10.68 -12.72
N TYR A 35 30.19 9.66 -12.57
CA TYR A 35 30.15 8.75 -11.41
C TYR A 35 30.53 9.44 -10.10
N GLU A 36 31.53 10.32 -10.11
CA GLU A 36 31.91 11.13 -8.93
C GLU A 36 30.76 12.03 -8.45
N LYS A 37 29.95 12.56 -9.36
CA LYS A 37 28.77 13.36 -9.01
C LYS A 37 27.70 12.52 -8.32
N ILE A 38 27.48 11.29 -8.78
CA ILE A 38 26.52 10.35 -8.18
C ILE A 38 26.98 9.97 -6.77
N THR A 39 28.24 9.55 -6.61
CA THR A 39 28.79 9.18 -5.29
C THR A 39 28.77 10.36 -4.32
N THR A 40 29.12 11.57 -4.77
CA THR A 40 29.03 12.79 -3.94
C THR A 40 27.60 13.05 -3.47
N THR A 41 26.60 12.82 -4.32
CA THR A 41 25.18 13.00 -3.97
C THR A 41 24.74 11.98 -2.92
N ILE A 42 25.14 10.71 -3.09
CA ILE A 42 24.92 9.63 -2.13
C ILE A 42 25.52 10.00 -0.76
N SER A 43 26.76 10.50 -0.73
CA SER A 43 27.43 10.91 0.50
C SER A 43 26.70 12.06 1.20
N LYS A 44 26.26 13.09 0.46
CA LYS A 44 25.50 14.23 1.03
C LYS A 44 24.16 13.79 1.65
N GLN A 45 23.44 12.89 0.99
CA GLN A 45 22.21 12.30 1.54
C GLN A 45 22.49 11.53 2.84
N GLY A 46 23.59 10.76 2.86
CA GLY A 46 24.07 10.05 4.06
C GLY A 46 24.30 10.98 5.24
N GLU A 47 25.00 12.10 5.02
CA GLU A 47 25.22 13.11 6.06
C GLU A 47 23.91 13.72 6.58
N GLN A 48 22.94 13.96 5.71
CA GLN A 48 21.63 14.48 6.10
C GLN A 48 20.89 13.47 6.99
N TRP A 49 20.87 12.19 6.60
CA TRP A 49 20.22 11.13 7.38
C TRP A 49 20.83 10.96 8.76
N HIS A 50 22.16 11.01 8.88
CA HIS A 50 22.82 10.99 10.18
C HIS A 50 22.36 12.14 11.08
N ARG A 51 22.22 13.36 10.55
CA ARG A 51 21.71 14.51 11.31
C ARG A 51 20.28 14.31 11.80
N GLU A 52 19.39 13.81 10.93
CA GLU A 52 17.99 13.54 11.32
C GLU A 52 17.89 12.45 12.41
N ILE A 53 18.68 11.39 12.30
CA ILE A 53 18.76 10.34 13.31
C ILE A 53 19.26 10.91 14.65
N ASP A 54 20.28 11.75 14.63
CA ASP A 54 20.80 12.42 15.83
C ASP A 54 19.75 13.33 16.49
N ILE A 55 18.94 14.05 15.70
CA ILE A 55 17.83 14.86 16.21
C ILE A 55 16.83 13.97 16.97
N VAL A 56 16.44 12.83 16.40
CA VAL A 56 15.53 11.88 17.04
C VAL A 56 16.12 11.31 18.33
N ILE A 57 17.40 10.91 18.31
CA ILE A 57 18.11 10.40 19.49
C ILE A 57 18.11 11.45 20.61
N ASN A 58 18.44 12.69 20.28
CA ASN A 58 18.51 13.78 21.26
C ASN A 58 17.13 14.15 21.82
N LYS A 59 16.08 14.06 21.00
CA LYS A 59 14.70 14.21 21.46
C LYS A 59 14.33 13.15 22.49
N MET A 60 14.58 11.86 22.20
CA MET A 60 14.30 10.78 23.15
C MET A 60 15.11 10.91 24.45
N LYS A 61 16.38 11.33 24.36
CA LYS A 61 17.20 11.63 25.55
C LYS A 61 16.61 12.77 26.40
N THR A 62 16.05 13.79 25.76
CA THR A 62 15.39 14.92 26.42
C THR A 62 14.13 14.46 27.16
N GLU A 63 13.28 13.65 26.50
CA GLU A 63 12.08 13.07 27.12
C GLU A 63 12.42 12.25 28.38
N ILE A 64 13.49 11.44 28.33
CA ILE A 64 13.97 10.68 29.50
C ILE A 64 14.47 11.63 30.62
N SER A 65 15.14 12.73 30.27
CA SER A 65 15.59 13.73 31.24
C SER A 65 14.41 14.40 31.96
N GLU A 66 13.34 14.71 31.23
CA GLU A 66 12.10 15.25 31.80
C GLU A 66 11.41 14.26 32.75
N ILE A 67 11.31 12.99 32.37
CA ILE A 67 10.77 11.92 33.22
C ILE A 67 11.60 11.80 34.51
N LYS A 68 12.93 11.81 34.39
CA LYS A 68 13.84 11.82 35.54
C LYS A 68 13.61 13.02 36.45
N GLY A 69 13.36 14.20 35.89
CA GLY A 69 13.00 15.41 36.63
C GLY A 69 11.70 15.24 37.43
N LYS A 70 10.65 14.72 36.78
CA LYS A 70 9.34 14.45 37.43
C LYS A 70 9.47 13.42 38.55
N HIS A 71 10.18 12.31 38.33
CA HIS A 71 10.45 11.31 39.37
C HIS A 71 11.18 11.90 40.57
N ARG A 72 12.21 12.71 40.34
CA ARG A 72 12.95 13.39 41.41
C ARG A 72 12.05 14.32 42.21
N TYR A 73 11.22 15.12 41.53
CA TYR A 73 10.30 16.04 42.18
C TYR A 73 9.30 15.31 43.10
N ILE A 74 8.68 14.22 42.62
CA ILE A 74 7.74 13.41 43.41
C ILE A 74 8.43 12.83 44.65
N LEU A 75 9.61 12.22 44.48
CA LEU A 75 10.36 11.63 45.58
C LEU A 75 10.80 12.68 46.61
N GLN A 76 11.27 13.84 46.15
CA GLN A 76 11.70 14.93 47.02
C GLN A 76 10.53 15.48 47.83
N LYS A 77 9.39 15.74 47.18
CA LYS A 77 8.18 16.23 47.85
C LYS A 77 7.74 15.30 48.98
N HIS A 78 7.65 14.00 48.70
CA HIS A 78 7.27 13.02 49.72
C HIS A 78 8.33 12.87 50.83
N LEU A 79 9.61 12.99 50.50
CA LEU A 79 10.68 12.97 51.51
C LEU A 79 10.56 14.17 52.46
N ASP A 80 10.25 15.35 51.94
CA ASP A 80 10.12 16.56 52.76
C ASP A 80 8.88 16.51 53.66
N GLU A 81 7.75 15.99 53.16
CA GLU A 81 6.56 15.71 53.96
C GLU A 81 6.87 14.74 55.12
N ILE A 82 7.61 13.66 54.85
CA ILE A 82 8.02 12.70 55.89
C ILE A 82 8.94 13.35 56.92
N LYS A 83 9.91 14.16 56.49
CA LYS A 83 10.82 14.88 57.40
C LYS A 83 10.08 15.85 58.31
N GLN A 84 9.06 16.54 57.81
CA GLN A 84 8.21 17.41 58.62
C GLN A 84 7.47 16.62 59.71
N ILE A 85 6.86 15.49 59.34
CA ILE A 85 6.19 14.60 60.31
C ILE A 85 7.20 14.06 61.35
N GLN A 86 8.39 13.65 60.92
CA GLN A 86 9.45 13.19 61.83
C GLN A 86 9.87 14.27 62.84
N SER A 87 9.96 15.54 62.42
CA SER A 87 10.26 16.66 63.32
C SER A 87 9.16 16.84 64.38
N LEU A 88 7.89 16.84 63.96
CA LEU A 88 6.74 16.99 64.86
C LEU A 88 6.67 15.85 65.88
N VAL A 89 6.94 14.62 65.45
CA VAL A 89 7.01 13.45 66.36
C VAL A 89 8.14 13.65 67.37
N LYS A 90 9.33 14.07 66.92
CA LYS A 90 10.50 14.30 67.80
C LYS A 90 10.22 15.37 68.86
N GLU A 91 9.63 16.50 68.46
CA GLU A 91 9.24 17.58 69.37
C GLU A 91 8.19 17.11 70.39
N THR A 92 7.20 16.33 69.94
CA THR A 92 6.16 15.78 70.81
C THR A 92 6.74 14.82 71.85
N VAL A 93 7.65 13.92 71.45
CA VAL A 93 8.34 13.01 72.37
C VAL A 93 9.17 13.77 73.40
N GLN A 94 9.88 14.83 72.98
CA GLN A 94 10.62 15.69 73.90
C GLN A 94 9.71 16.42 74.91
N ALA A 95 8.55 16.90 74.47
CA ALA A 95 7.57 17.55 75.34
C ALA A 95 7.00 16.55 76.37
N ILE A 96 6.64 15.33 75.94
CA ILE A 96 6.17 14.27 76.84
C ILE A 96 7.25 13.92 77.88
N GLY A 97 8.51 13.77 77.45
CA GLY A 97 9.62 13.48 78.37
C GLY A 97 9.92 14.60 79.39
N LYS A 98 9.52 15.85 79.11
CA LYS A 98 9.58 16.95 80.10
C LYS A 98 8.45 16.84 81.13
N ILE A 99 7.24 16.47 80.70
CA ILE A 99 6.10 16.25 81.59
C ILE A 99 6.40 15.09 82.55
N GLU A 100 6.94 13.98 82.03
CA GLU A 100 7.31 12.79 82.82
C GLU A 100 8.34 13.10 83.93
N LYS A 101 9.28 14.00 83.67
CA LYS A 101 10.34 14.39 84.62
C LYS A 101 9.91 15.52 85.57
N SER A 102 8.73 16.09 85.39
CA SER A 102 8.23 17.20 86.22
C SER A 102 7.69 16.70 87.55
N ALA A 103 7.90 17.48 88.62
CA ALA A 103 7.26 17.24 89.93
C ALA A 103 5.83 17.80 90.00
N GLU A 104 5.38 18.54 88.99
CA GLU A 104 4.05 19.17 88.94
C GLU A 104 2.98 18.20 88.42
N VAL A 105 2.10 17.74 89.31
CA VAL A 105 1.04 16.75 89.01
C VAL A 105 -0.01 17.29 88.03
N SER A 106 -0.23 18.62 88.00
CA SER A 106 -1.20 19.28 87.10
C SER A 106 -0.92 19.02 85.62
N LEU A 107 0.35 19.03 85.20
CA LEU A 107 0.76 18.81 83.81
C LEU A 107 0.40 17.40 83.31
N THR A 108 0.40 16.41 84.20
CA THR A 108 0.05 15.02 83.88
C THR A 108 -1.47 14.83 83.78
N ILE A 109 -2.25 15.55 84.61
CA ILE A 109 -3.72 15.52 84.58
C ILE A 109 -4.27 16.16 83.30
N GLU A 110 -3.63 17.25 82.84
CA GLU A 110 -4.04 17.98 81.63
C GLU A 110 -3.56 17.33 80.32
N TYR A 111 -2.64 16.36 80.39
CA TYR A 111 -2.10 15.70 79.21
C TYR A 111 -3.15 14.86 78.49
N SER A 112 -3.32 15.09 77.19
CA SER A 112 -4.11 14.26 76.29
C SER A 112 -3.22 13.59 75.25
N SER A 113 -3.47 12.30 74.99
CA SER A 113 -2.64 11.50 74.11
C SER A 113 -2.75 11.93 72.64
N LYS A 114 -1.60 12.28 72.05
CA LYS A 114 -1.48 12.61 70.62
C LYS A 114 -1.21 11.41 69.71
N ILE A 115 -1.23 10.18 70.23
CA ILE A 115 -0.95 8.97 69.44
C ILE A 115 -1.90 8.85 68.24
N LYS A 116 -3.15 9.26 68.39
CA LYS A 116 -4.14 9.24 67.30
C LYS A 116 -3.73 10.14 66.13
N GLU A 117 -3.00 11.23 66.38
CA GLU A 117 -2.53 12.19 65.37
C GLU A 117 -1.44 11.58 64.47
N PHE A 118 -0.61 10.67 65.02
CA PHE A 118 0.49 10.01 64.30
C PHE A 118 0.20 8.55 63.92
N SER A 119 -1.01 8.06 64.19
CA SER A 119 -1.38 6.65 63.96
C SER A 119 -1.55 6.31 62.47
N LYS A 120 -1.74 7.33 61.61
CA LYS A 120 -1.82 7.17 60.15
C LYS A 120 -0.45 7.34 59.52
N LEU A 121 0.15 6.24 59.08
CA LEU A 121 1.44 6.27 58.39
C LEU A 121 1.32 6.87 56.97
N PRO A 122 2.32 7.65 56.51
CA PRO A 122 2.36 8.14 55.14
C PRO A 122 2.41 6.98 54.13
N PRO A 123 1.84 7.15 52.93
CA PRO A 123 1.87 6.13 51.89
C PRO A 123 3.31 5.91 51.38
N LYS A 124 3.64 4.65 51.06
CA LYS A 124 4.93 4.32 50.44
C LYS A 124 4.86 4.60 48.94
N VAL A 125 5.76 5.45 48.46
CA VAL A 125 5.88 5.78 47.04
C VAL A 125 6.85 4.83 46.37
N LYS A 126 6.42 4.18 45.29
CA LYS A 126 7.27 3.35 44.45
C LYS A 126 7.29 3.94 43.04
N VAL A 127 8.49 4.23 42.56
CA VAL A 127 8.73 4.75 41.20
C VAL A 127 9.38 3.65 40.37
N THR A 128 8.91 3.45 39.15
CA THR A 128 9.47 2.49 38.19
C THR A 128 10.13 3.23 37.04
N LEU A 129 11.28 2.73 36.58
CA LEU A 129 11.98 3.32 35.44
C LEU A 129 11.27 2.97 34.12
N PRO A 130 11.25 3.88 33.14
CA PRO A 130 10.82 3.54 31.79
C PRO A 130 11.83 2.59 31.13
N THR A 131 11.33 1.76 30.21
CA THR A 131 12.13 0.82 29.44
C THR A 131 12.18 1.25 27.98
N PHE A 132 13.39 1.33 27.41
CA PHE A 132 13.56 1.52 25.96
C PHE A 132 13.66 0.16 25.27
N ILE A 133 12.85 -0.06 24.24
CA ILE A 133 12.83 -1.30 23.47
C ILE A 133 13.33 -0.96 22.05
N PRO A 134 14.58 -1.31 21.71
CA PRO A 134 15.11 -1.05 20.38
C PRO A 134 14.42 -1.94 19.34
N LYS A 135 14.18 -1.39 18.15
CA LYS A 135 13.71 -2.17 16.99
C LYS A 135 14.89 -2.52 16.09
N PRO A 136 14.94 -3.74 15.53
CA PRO A 136 15.96 -4.10 14.55
C PRO A 136 15.78 -3.25 13.28
N ILE A 137 16.90 -2.93 12.62
CA ILE A 137 16.90 -2.21 11.35
C ILE A 137 16.80 -3.23 10.22
N ASP A 138 15.85 -3.02 9.32
CA ASP A 138 15.69 -3.77 8.08
C ASP A 138 16.50 -3.06 6.98
N SER A 139 17.62 -3.65 6.59
CA SER A 139 18.55 -3.04 5.62
C SER A 139 17.95 -2.87 4.23
N GLU A 140 17.02 -3.74 3.81
CA GLU A 140 16.40 -3.65 2.48
C GLU A 140 15.39 -2.49 2.43
N LYS A 141 14.60 -2.33 3.50
CA LYS A 141 13.72 -1.15 3.65
C LYS A 141 14.51 0.13 3.84
N LEU A 142 15.65 0.07 4.54
CA LEU A 142 16.51 1.23 4.71
C LEU A 142 17.08 1.69 3.37
N TYR A 143 17.50 0.75 2.52
CA TYR A 143 17.98 1.04 1.17
C TYR A 143 16.89 1.67 0.31
N SER A 144 15.68 1.11 0.29
CA SER A 144 14.57 1.66 -0.51
C SER A 144 14.17 3.07 -0.09
N LEU A 145 14.22 3.38 1.21
CA LEU A 145 13.97 4.72 1.73
C LEU A 145 15.14 5.69 1.44
N PHE A 146 16.38 5.19 1.44
CA PHE A 146 17.58 6.00 1.21
C PHE A 146 17.70 6.47 -0.24
N GLY A 147 17.38 5.56 -1.18
CA GLY A 147 17.34 5.82 -2.60
C GLY A 147 17.69 4.58 -3.42
N GLN A 148 17.56 4.68 -4.74
CA GLN A 148 17.91 3.60 -5.66
C GLN A 148 18.93 4.09 -6.68
N ILE A 149 19.87 3.20 -7.03
CA ILE A 149 20.78 3.42 -8.15
C ILE A 149 20.12 2.81 -9.38
N THR A 150 19.85 3.63 -10.39
CA THR A 150 19.42 3.11 -11.69
C THR A 150 20.53 2.23 -12.25
N PRO A 151 20.24 0.97 -12.63
CA PRO A 151 21.25 0.05 -13.14
C PRO A 151 21.88 0.58 -14.42
N LEU A 152 23.08 0.07 -14.74
CA LEU A 152 23.82 0.39 -15.95
C LEU A 152 22.92 0.21 -17.18
N SER A 153 22.75 1.28 -17.95
CA SER A 153 22.15 1.21 -19.28
C SER A 153 23.24 1.47 -20.31
N THR A 154 23.40 0.56 -21.27
CA THR A 154 24.23 0.78 -22.46
C THR A 154 23.31 0.60 -23.66
N ALA A 155 23.22 1.64 -24.48
CA ALA A 155 22.51 1.59 -25.74
C ALA A 155 23.56 1.61 -26.85
N THR A 156 23.64 0.54 -27.63
CA THR A 156 24.41 0.53 -28.87
C THR A 156 23.44 0.90 -29.99
N GLU A 157 23.60 2.08 -30.59
CA GLU A 157 22.83 2.44 -31.78
C GLU A 157 23.41 1.70 -32.99
N GLU A 158 22.82 0.54 -33.33
CA GLU A 158 23.04 -0.05 -34.66
C GLU A 158 22.15 0.67 -35.67
N ASN A 159 22.80 1.30 -36.66
CA ASN A 159 22.14 1.89 -37.84
C ASN A 159 21.51 0.80 -38.73
N VAL A 160 20.43 0.16 -38.30
CA VAL A 160 19.58 -0.67 -39.16
C VAL A 160 18.11 -0.59 -38.72
N TYR A 161 17.27 -0.17 -39.66
CA TYR A 161 15.80 -0.15 -39.60
C TYR A 161 15.18 -1.41 -38.98
N SER A 162 14.71 -1.35 -37.73
CA SER A 162 13.55 -2.13 -37.26
C SER A 162 12.95 -1.55 -35.98
N LEU A 163 11.62 -1.41 -35.98
CA LEU A 163 10.78 -0.85 -34.92
C LEU A 163 10.71 -1.77 -33.70
N ILE A 164 11.48 -1.49 -32.64
CA ILE A 164 11.12 -1.86 -31.26
C ILE A 164 11.54 -0.70 -30.34
N GLN A 165 10.57 0.16 -29.98
CA GLN A 165 10.74 1.21 -28.98
C GLN A 165 10.82 0.59 -27.57
N SER A 166 11.97 0.65 -26.92
CA SER A 166 12.09 0.51 -25.47
C SER A 166 11.73 1.85 -24.82
N LYS A 167 10.49 1.96 -24.34
CA LYS A 167 9.94 3.18 -23.74
C LYS A 167 10.37 3.34 -22.28
N THR A 168 11.16 4.37 -22.01
CA THR A 168 11.17 5.06 -20.69
C THR A 168 10.87 6.54 -20.88
N SER A 169 9.93 6.85 -21.78
CA SER A 169 9.23 8.14 -21.83
C SER A 169 7.88 7.99 -21.12
N VAL A 170 7.50 8.96 -20.30
CA VAL A 170 6.13 9.12 -19.79
C VAL A 170 5.17 8.97 -20.98
N ARG A 171 4.33 7.93 -20.97
CA ARG A 171 3.40 7.64 -22.07
C ARG A 171 2.17 8.53 -21.90
N GLU A 172 1.99 9.47 -22.82
CA GLU A 172 0.82 10.36 -22.83
C GLU A 172 -0.47 9.60 -23.14
N LEU A 173 -1.59 10.09 -22.62
CA LEU A 173 -2.92 9.56 -22.90
C LEU A 173 -3.33 9.85 -24.35
N LEU A 174 -3.92 8.86 -25.03
CA LEU A 174 -4.52 9.04 -26.36
C LEU A 174 -5.71 9.98 -26.30
N ASN A 175 -5.80 10.89 -27.27
CA ASN A 175 -6.96 11.78 -27.40
C ASN A 175 -8.27 10.99 -27.61
N GLU A 176 -8.18 9.91 -28.37
CA GLU A 176 -9.28 9.00 -28.60
C GLU A 176 -8.79 7.57 -28.30
N PRO A 177 -9.10 7.02 -27.12
CA PRO A 177 -8.85 5.61 -26.81
C PRO A 177 -9.56 4.71 -27.82
N GLU A 178 -8.90 3.61 -28.21
CA GLU A 178 -9.35 2.73 -29.27
C GLU A 178 -9.61 1.31 -28.74
N VAL A 179 -10.70 0.69 -29.19
CA VAL A 179 -10.99 -0.72 -28.90
C VAL A 179 -10.18 -1.59 -29.87
N ALA A 180 -9.09 -2.18 -29.37
CA ALA A 180 -8.19 -3.03 -30.15
C ALA A 180 -8.78 -4.43 -30.43
N ALA A 181 -9.53 -4.99 -29.49
CA ALA A 181 -10.15 -6.31 -29.64
C ALA A 181 -11.38 -6.47 -28.75
N THR A 182 -12.27 -7.39 -29.13
CA THR A 182 -13.39 -7.83 -28.30
C THR A 182 -13.39 -9.36 -28.20
N ILE A 183 -13.19 -9.88 -27.01
CA ILE A 183 -13.07 -11.31 -26.72
C ILE A 183 -14.40 -11.84 -26.19
N GLN A 184 -15.00 -12.78 -26.91
CA GLN A 184 -16.25 -13.43 -26.50
C GLN A 184 -15.93 -14.58 -25.54
N THR A 185 -16.25 -14.41 -24.24
CA THR A 185 -15.83 -15.39 -23.23
C THR A 185 -16.85 -16.52 -23.04
N GLY A 186 -18.09 -16.30 -23.47
CA GLY A 186 -19.20 -17.22 -23.28
C GLY A 186 -19.57 -17.40 -21.80
N HIS A 187 -19.40 -16.36 -20.98
CA HIS A 187 -19.93 -16.30 -19.62
C HIS A 187 -21.29 -15.58 -19.66
N GLU A 188 -22.27 -15.99 -18.85
CA GLU A 188 -23.59 -15.33 -18.80
C GLU A 188 -23.50 -13.89 -18.27
N LYS A 189 -22.70 -13.68 -17.23
CA LYS A 189 -22.35 -12.36 -16.72
C LYS A 189 -20.90 -12.32 -16.29
N LEU A 190 -20.09 -11.48 -16.92
CA LEU A 190 -18.64 -11.45 -16.72
C LEU A 190 -18.26 -10.56 -15.54
N ARG A 191 -17.57 -11.13 -14.55
CA ARG A 191 -17.25 -10.44 -13.29
C ARG A 191 -15.80 -10.00 -13.22
N SER A 192 -14.87 -10.89 -13.57
CA SER A 192 -13.45 -10.69 -13.34
C SER A 192 -12.62 -11.06 -14.56
N VAL A 193 -11.55 -10.29 -14.74
CA VAL A 193 -10.50 -10.51 -15.73
C VAL A 193 -9.16 -10.26 -15.04
N THR A 194 -8.20 -11.15 -15.25
CA THR A 194 -6.84 -10.99 -14.73
C THR A 194 -5.84 -11.46 -15.78
N CYS A 195 -4.73 -10.75 -15.88
CA CYS A 195 -3.72 -10.97 -16.90
C CYS A 195 -2.72 -12.00 -16.36
N LEU A 196 -2.49 -13.10 -17.09
CA LEU A 196 -1.43 -14.05 -16.76
C LEU A 196 -0.08 -13.54 -17.29
N ASN A 197 -0.10 -12.97 -18.50
CA ASN A 197 1.00 -12.31 -19.18
C ASN A 197 0.42 -11.48 -20.34
N ASP A 198 1.29 -10.92 -21.18
CA ASP A 198 0.90 -10.03 -22.29
C ASP A 198 0.06 -10.71 -23.37
N ASP A 199 0.04 -12.05 -23.40
CA ASP A 199 -0.65 -12.84 -24.42
C ASP A 199 -1.89 -13.55 -23.90
N LYS A 200 -2.08 -13.64 -22.57
CA LYS A 200 -3.10 -14.49 -21.95
C LYS A 200 -3.84 -13.80 -20.82
N ILE A 201 -5.16 -13.94 -20.85
CA ILE A 201 -6.05 -13.49 -19.79
C ILE A 201 -6.83 -14.66 -19.23
N TRP A 202 -7.13 -14.60 -17.94
CA TRP A 202 -8.12 -15.44 -17.28
C TRP A 202 -9.38 -14.64 -17.02
N THR A 203 -10.53 -15.27 -17.21
CA THR A 203 -11.84 -14.66 -17.01
C THR A 203 -12.72 -15.53 -16.14
N SER A 204 -13.58 -14.89 -15.37
CA SER A 204 -14.64 -15.55 -14.64
C SER A 204 -15.94 -14.74 -14.65
N GLY A 205 -17.05 -15.45 -14.56
CA GLY A 205 -18.38 -14.86 -14.54
C GLY A 205 -19.36 -15.75 -13.79
N GLU A 206 -20.66 -15.54 -13.97
CA GLU A 206 -21.73 -16.36 -13.37
C GLU A 206 -21.86 -17.75 -14.02
N THR A 207 -20.73 -18.42 -14.29
CA THR A 207 -20.62 -19.81 -14.74
C THR A 207 -19.69 -20.59 -13.81
N ASN A 208 -19.79 -21.92 -13.82
CA ASN A 208 -18.98 -22.79 -12.95
C ASN A 208 -17.56 -23.07 -13.46
N ASP A 209 -17.03 -22.20 -14.33
CA ASP A 209 -15.70 -22.32 -14.91
C ASP A 209 -14.93 -21.00 -14.91
N ILE A 210 -13.61 -21.16 -14.89
CA ILE A 210 -12.61 -20.13 -15.09
C ILE A 210 -11.96 -20.44 -16.44
N LYS A 211 -11.93 -19.48 -17.37
CA LYS A 211 -11.50 -19.70 -18.76
C LYS A 211 -10.29 -18.84 -19.09
N CYS A 212 -9.31 -19.41 -19.79
CA CYS A 212 -8.13 -18.69 -20.29
C CYS A 212 -8.30 -18.43 -21.78
N PHE A 213 -8.04 -17.19 -22.19
CA PHE A 213 -8.06 -16.77 -23.59
C PHE A 213 -6.70 -16.20 -23.98
N ASP A 214 -6.32 -16.37 -25.24
CA ASP A 214 -5.31 -15.49 -25.82
C ASP A 214 -5.89 -14.09 -26.04
N THR A 215 -5.04 -13.07 -26.20
CA THR A 215 -5.48 -11.68 -26.42
C THR A 215 -6.23 -11.46 -27.74
N ARG A 216 -6.27 -12.46 -28.63
CA ARG A 216 -7.06 -12.47 -29.87
C ARG A 216 -8.45 -13.10 -29.67
N GLY A 217 -8.71 -13.70 -28.51
CA GLY A 217 -9.98 -14.27 -28.11
C GLY A 217 -10.13 -15.78 -28.31
N SER A 218 -9.04 -16.50 -28.59
CA SER A 218 -9.05 -17.96 -28.68
C SER A 218 -9.05 -18.59 -27.30
N LEU A 219 -10.00 -19.50 -27.02
CA LEU A 219 -10.05 -20.24 -25.76
C LEU A 219 -8.87 -21.23 -25.68
N LEU A 220 -8.04 -21.10 -24.64
CA LEU A 220 -6.85 -21.93 -24.42
C LEU A 220 -7.07 -23.02 -23.37
N GLN A 221 -7.77 -22.69 -22.28
CA GLN A 221 -7.94 -23.59 -21.14
C GLN A 221 -9.24 -23.29 -20.37
N THR A 222 -9.81 -24.31 -19.75
CA THR A 222 -10.98 -24.20 -18.87
C THR A 222 -10.73 -24.97 -17.57
N ILE A 223 -11.00 -24.35 -16.44
CA ILE A 223 -10.91 -24.94 -15.10
C ILE A 223 -12.31 -24.93 -14.48
N LYS A 224 -12.82 -26.09 -14.06
CA LYS A 224 -14.12 -26.22 -13.39
C LYS A 224 -13.97 -26.04 -11.88
N THR A 225 -14.83 -25.24 -11.27
CA THR A 225 -14.76 -24.97 -9.82
C THR A 225 -15.21 -26.18 -8.98
N LYS A 226 -14.67 -26.32 -7.77
CA LYS A 226 -14.93 -27.49 -6.90
C LYS A 226 -16.40 -27.61 -6.48
N SER A 227 -17.10 -26.50 -6.27
CA SER A 227 -18.50 -26.47 -5.81
C SER A 227 -19.54 -26.53 -6.94
N CYS A 228 -19.10 -26.55 -8.21
CA CYS A 228 -19.96 -26.36 -9.38
C CYS A 228 -20.74 -25.02 -9.36
N LYS A 229 -20.35 -24.07 -8.50
CA LYS A 229 -20.86 -22.70 -8.44
C LYS A 229 -19.86 -21.74 -9.05
N PHE A 230 -20.33 -20.57 -9.45
CA PHE A 230 -19.45 -19.55 -10.00
C PHE A 230 -18.46 -19.02 -8.94
N PRO A 231 -17.21 -18.75 -9.33
CA PRO A 231 -16.26 -18.09 -8.44
C PRO A 231 -16.68 -16.62 -8.27
N VAL A 232 -16.51 -16.07 -7.08
CA VAL A 232 -16.83 -14.65 -6.82
C VAL A 232 -15.81 -13.75 -7.50
N ASP A 233 -14.54 -14.15 -7.43
CA ASP A 233 -13.42 -13.48 -8.06
C ASP A 233 -12.26 -14.44 -8.33
N ILE A 234 -11.31 -14.01 -9.17
CA ILE A 234 -10.07 -14.70 -9.50
C ILE A 234 -8.86 -13.74 -9.42
N ALA A 235 -7.71 -14.28 -9.07
CA ALA A 235 -6.42 -13.60 -9.17
C ALA A 235 -5.34 -14.58 -9.62
N VAL A 236 -4.20 -14.07 -10.09
CA VAL A 236 -3.04 -14.86 -10.51
C VAL A 236 -1.85 -14.45 -9.67
N ASP A 237 -1.13 -15.43 -9.12
CA ASP A 237 0.10 -15.16 -8.37
C ASP A 237 1.34 -15.05 -9.27
N SER A 238 2.49 -14.71 -8.67
CA SER A 238 3.76 -14.55 -9.39
C SER A 238 4.28 -15.85 -10.04
N ALA A 239 3.77 -17.03 -9.63
CA ALA A 239 4.08 -18.31 -10.26
C ALA A 239 3.14 -18.63 -11.44
N GLY A 240 2.11 -17.82 -11.66
CA GLY A 240 1.06 -18.05 -12.64
C GLY A 240 -0.04 -18.99 -12.15
N ASP A 241 -0.05 -19.35 -10.85
CA ASP A 241 -1.11 -20.17 -10.26
C ASP A 241 -2.36 -19.30 -10.03
N ILE A 242 -3.55 -19.87 -10.25
CA ILE A 242 -4.82 -19.15 -10.08
C ILE A 242 -5.29 -19.27 -8.63
N LEU A 243 -5.73 -18.15 -8.07
CA LEU A 243 -6.52 -18.11 -6.86
C LEU A 243 -7.96 -17.77 -7.21
N TYR A 244 -8.93 -18.40 -6.56
CA TYR A 244 -10.33 -18.03 -6.71
C TYR A 244 -11.12 -18.12 -5.41
N VAL A 245 -12.17 -17.33 -5.32
CA VAL A 245 -13.07 -17.31 -4.16
C VAL A 245 -14.30 -18.15 -4.42
N ASN A 246 -14.58 -19.08 -3.51
CA ASN A 246 -15.88 -19.73 -3.42
C ASN A 246 -16.77 -19.00 -2.40
N GLY A 247 -17.69 -18.18 -2.90
CA GLY A 247 -18.59 -17.37 -2.06
C GLY A 247 -19.51 -18.20 -1.17
N ALA A 248 -19.90 -19.41 -1.61
CA ALA A 248 -20.80 -20.26 -0.83
C ALA A 248 -20.13 -20.83 0.44
N THR A 249 -18.80 -20.91 0.47
CA THR A 249 -18.05 -21.48 1.60
C THR A 249 -17.10 -20.49 2.26
N GLY A 250 -17.05 -19.23 1.79
CA GLY A 250 -16.08 -18.23 2.25
C GLY A 250 -14.63 -18.70 2.13
N THR A 251 -14.33 -19.54 1.13
CA THR A 251 -13.02 -20.19 1.00
C THR A 251 -12.27 -19.70 -0.22
N VAL A 252 -11.00 -19.34 -0.03
CA VAL A 252 -10.04 -19.04 -1.11
C VAL A 252 -9.32 -20.34 -1.48
N TYR A 253 -9.43 -20.72 -2.75
CA TYR A 253 -8.75 -21.88 -3.33
C TYR A 253 -7.56 -21.44 -4.16
N LYS A 254 -6.48 -22.22 -4.11
CA LYS A 254 -5.35 -22.11 -5.03
C LYS A 254 -5.39 -23.29 -6.01
N VAL A 255 -5.21 -23.00 -7.30
CA VAL A 255 -5.16 -23.99 -8.38
C VAL A 255 -3.74 -24.05 -8.92
N LYS A 256 -3.08 -25.19 -8.70
CA LYS A 256 -1.71 -25.44 -9.16
C LYS A 256 -1.66 -26.74 -9.94
N ASN A 257 -1.20 -26.70 -11.18
CA ASN A 257 -1.13 -27.87 -12.07
C ASN A 257 -2.45 -28.67 -12.15
N GLY A 258 -3.59 -27.96 -12.14
CA GLY A 258 -4.93 -28.56 -12.13
C GLY A 258 -5.41 -29.12 -10.79
N GLN A 259 -4.58 -29.15 -9.75
CA GLN A 259 -4.97 -29.53 -8.40
C GLN A 259 -5.48 -28.31 -7.63
N MET A 260 -6.61 -28.47 -6.93
CA MET A 260 -7.21 -27.42 -6.12
C MET A 260 -6.96 -27.66 -4.63
N THR A 261 -6.34 -26.71 -3.96
CA THR A 261 -6.07 -26.74 -2.52
C THR A 261 -6.77 -25.58 -1.81
N GLU A 262 -7.23 -25.84 -0.58
CA GLU A 262 -7.82 -24.81 0.27
C GLU A 262 -6.70 -23.98 0.89
N MET A 263 -6.75 -22.67 0.69
CA MET A 263 -5.69 -21.75 1.15
C MET A 263 -6.14 -20.99 2.40
N ILE A 264 -7.32 -20.36 2.35
CA ILE A 264 -7.89 -19.58 3.46
C ILE A 264 -9.37 -19.94 3.57
N ARG A 265 -9.84 -20.17 4.80
CA ARG A 265 -11.26 -20.36 5.10
C ARG A 265 -11.69 -19.33 6.12
N LEU A 266 -12.62 -18.46 5.72
CA LEU A 266 -13.14 -17.40 6.57
C LEU A 266 -14.43 -17.87 7.26
N GLN A 267 -14.61 -17.42 8.51
CA GLN A 267 -15.84 -17.57 9.27
C GLN A 267 -16.35 -16.17 9.61
N GLU A 268 -17.66 -15.95 9.54
CA GLU A 268 -18.35 -14.68 9.85
C GLU A 268 -18.04 -13.51 8.89
N TRP A 269 -17.21 -13.76 7.88
CA TRP A 269 -16.80 -12.80 6.87
C TRP A 269 -16.85 -13.44 5.49
N THR A 270 -17.50 -12.75 4.56
CA THR A 270 -17.64 -13.20 3.19
C THR A 270 -16.65 -12.46 2.27
N PRO A 271 -15.73 -13.18 1.60
CA PRO A 271 -14.77 -12.61 0.66
C PRO A 271 -15.40 -12.20 -0.67
N SER A 272 -14.95 -11.06 -1.22
CA SER A 272 -15.52 -10.47 -2.43
C SER A 272 -14.52 -10.27 -3.58
N GLN A 273 -13.34 -9.71 -3.34
CA GLN A 273 -12.29 -9.53 -4.37
C GLN A 273 -10.90 -9.87 -3.84
N LEU A 274 -10.04 -10.30 -4.75
CA LEU A 274 -8.66 -10.72 -4.55
C LEU A 274 -7.72 -9.79 -5.32
N CYS A 275 -6.59 -9.45 -4.69
CA CYS A 275 -5.47 -8.82 -5.39
C CYS A 275 -4.17 -9.43 -4.88
N ILE A 276 -3.32 -9.89 -5.80
CA ILE A 276 -1.95 -10.28 -5.48
C ILE A 276 -1.08 -9.03 -5.55
N THR A 277 -0.37 -8.77 -4.46
CA THR A 277 0.56 -7.65 -4.32
C THR A 277 1.89 -7.90 -5.03
N SER A 278 2.69 -6.85 -5.19
CA SER A 278 4.04 -6.94 -5.75
C SER A 278 4.97 -7.85 -4.94
N THR A 279 4.74 -7.98 -3.64
CA THR A 279 5.49 -8.86 -2.72
C THR A 279 4.99 -10.30 -2.71
N GLY A 280 3.88 -10.60 -3.39
CA GLY A 280 3.24 -11.91 -3.42
C GLY A 280 2.26 -12.17 -2.27
N ASP A 281 2.01 -11.18 -1.41
CA ASP A 281 0.92 -11.23 -0.43
C ASP A 281 -0.45 -11.14 -1.14
N LEU A 282 -1.47 -11.74 -0.51
CA LEU A 282 -2.85 -11.70 -0.98
C LEU A 282 -3.65 -10.65 -0.19
N LEU A 283 -4.20 -9.66 -0.89
CA LEU A 283 -5.21 -8.75 -0.37
C LEU A 283 -6.61 -9.29 -0.67
N VAL A 284 -7.49 -9.26 0.33
CA VAL A 284 -8.88 -9.72 0.20
C VAL A 284 -9.81 -8.65 0.77
N THR A 285 -10.81 -8.23 -0.01
CA THR A 285 -11.92 -7.42 0.50
C THR A 285 -13.03 -8.31 1.05
N LEU A 286 -13.45 -8.02 2.28
CA LEU A 286 -14.42 -8.78 3.04
C LEU A 286 -15.59 -7.89 3.46
N HIS A 287 -16.79 -8.47 3.53
CA HIS A 287 -17.92 -7.91 4.27
C HIS A 287 -18.36 -8.86 5.38
N SER A 288 -18.93 -8.33 6.45
CA SER A 288 -19.49 -9.15 7.53
C SER A 288 -20.76 -9.86 7.06
N ASP A 289 -21.07 -11.03 7.62
CA ASP A 289 -22.26 -11.80 7.24
C ASP A 289 -23.59 -11.09 7.58
N ASP A 290 -23.56 -10.10 8.49
CA ASP A 290 -24.68 -9.19 8.77
C ASP A 290 -24.74 -7.98 7.83
N GLU A 291 -23.80 -7.90 6.88
CA GLU A 291 -23.67 -6.85 5.86
C GLU A 291 -23.48 -5.43 6.44
N THR A 292 -23.11 -5.29 7.70
CA THR A 292 -22.95 -3.98 8.36
C THR A 292 -21.53 -3.41 8.29
N GLN A 293 -20.54 -4.24 7.93
CA GLN A 293 -19.13 -3.85 7.94
C GLN A 293 -18.39 -4.36 6.71
N SER A 294 -17.30 -3.68 6.36
CA SER A 294 -16.38 -4.12 5.33
C SER A 294 -14.94 -3.79 5.72
N LYS A 295 -14.00 -4.64 5.31
CA LYS A 295 -12.57 -4.50 5.59
C LYS A 295 -11.73 -5.08 4.46
N VAL A 296 -10.46 -4.67 4.43
CA VAL A 296 -9.41 -5.30 3.62
C VAL A 296 -8.49 -6.07 4.56
N VAL A 297 -8.13 -7.28 4.18
CA VAL A 297 -7.18 -8.11 4.93
C VAL A 297 -6.04 -8.52 4.02
N ARG A 298 -4.80 -8.37 4.50
CA ARG A 298 -3.58 -8.85 3.85
C ARG A 298 -3.18 -10.19 4.45
N TYR A 299 -2.85 -11.14 3.58
CA TYR A 299 -2.37 -12.46 3.94
C TYR A 299 -1.00 -12.72 3.32
N SER A 300 -0.04 -13.16 4.14
CA SER A 300 1.19 -13.80 3.68
C SER A 300 0.98 -15.30 3.71
N GLY A 301 0.72 -15.90 2.54
CA GLY A 301 0.25 -17.28 2.46
C GLY A 301 -1.15 -17.40 3.08
N SER A 302 -1.32 -18.25 4.09
CA SER A 302 -2.58 -18.41 4.83
C SER A 302 -2.65 -17.59 6.12
N THR A 303 -1.59 -16.84 6.45
CA THR A 303 -1.51 -16.08 7.71
C THR A 303 -1.96 -14.65 7.48
N GLU A 304 -2.98 -14.20 8.22
CA GLU A 304 -3.38 -12.80 8.26
C GLU A 304 -2.24 -11.95 8.86
N THR A 305 -1.76 -10.97 8.11
CA THR A 305 -0.67 -10.07 8.52
C THR A 305 -1.14 -8.65 8.81
N GLN A 306 -2.28 -8.25 8.26
CA GLN A 306 -2.82 -6.90 8.41
C GLN A 306 -4.33 -6.88 8.18
N THR A 307 -5.05 -6.14 9.02
CA THR A 307 -6.45 -5.79 8.81
C THR A 307 -6.58 -4.27 8.68
N ILE A 308 -7.28 -3.83 7.65
CA ILE A 308 -7.50 -2.43 7.29
C ILE A 308 -9.01 -2.21 7.26
N GLN A 309 -9.55 -1.51 8.25
CA GLN A 309 -10.99 -1.35 8.41
C GLN A 309 -11.39 0.08 8.83
N PHE A 310 -10.62 0.68 9.72
CA PHE A 310 -10.91 2.00 10.28
C PHE A 310 -9.77 2.99 9.99
N ASP A 311 -10.10 4.26 9.86
CA ASP A 311 -9.12 5.34 9.79
C ASP A 311 -8.51 5.66 11.15
N GLY A 312 -7.61 6.65 11.19
CA GLY A 312 -6.96 7.09 12.43
C GLY A 312 -7.90 7.70 13.48
N GLU A 313 -9.14 8.04 13.10
CA GLU A 313 -10.19 8.54 14.00
C GLU A 313 -11.16 7.43 14.45
N GLY A 314 -10.95 6.19 13.98
CA GLY A 314 -11.83 5.06 14.26
C GLY A 314 -13.10 5.02 13.40
N LYS A 315 -13.19 5.80 12.32
CA LYS A 315 -14.32 5.74 11.37
C LYS A 315 -14.09 4.66 10.33
N PRO A 316 -15.13 3.96 9.85
CA PRO A 316 -14.98 2.97 8.79
C PRO A 316 -14.39 3.57 7.52
N LEU A 317 -13.39 2.90 6.95
CA LEU A 317 -12.80 3.30 5.67
C LEU A 317 -13.76 3.02 4.50
N TYR A 318 -14.48 1.91 4.60
CA TYR A 318 -15.37 1.35 3.58
C TYR A 318 -16.81 1.32 4.10
N SER A 319 -17.76 1.35 3.17
CA SER A 319 -19.18 1.23 3.48
C SER A 319 -19.55 -0.21 3.89
N GLY A 320 -20.40 -0.36 4.90
CA GLY A 320 -20.93 -1.67 5.32
C GLY A 320 -22.08 -2.11 4.42
N ASN A 321 -21.88 -3.18 3.65
CA ASN A 321 -22.86 -3.84 2.76
C ASN A 321 -22.18 -5.04 2.07
N ASP A 322 -22.99 -5.83 1.37
CA ASP A 322 -22.60 -6.96 0.52
C ASP A 322 -22.09 -6.55 -0.88
N TYR A 323 -22.06 -5.25 -1.22
CA TYR A 323 -21.62 -4.82 -2.54
C TYR A 323 -20.12 -5.09 -2.70
N THR A 324 -19.77 -5.60 -3.88
CA THR A 324 -18.39 -5.96 -4.21
C THR A 324 -17.49 -4.74 -4.14
N LYS A 325 -16.42 -4.85 -3.34
CA LYS A 325 -15.38 -3.83 -3.23
C LYS A 325 -14.19 -4.29 -4.03
N TYR A 326 -14.00 -3.70 -5.22
CA TYR A 326 -12.89 -4.04 -6.09
C TYR A 326 -11.61 -3.47 -5.51
N ILE A 327 -10.52 -4.23 -5.62
CA ILE A 327 -9.25 -3.92 -4.97
C ILE A 327 -8.08 -4.13 -5.93
N THR A 328 -7.11 -3.24 -5.85
CA THR A 328 -5.83 -3.37 -6.54
C THR A 328 -4.72 -2.71 -5.70
N GLU A 329 -3.47 -3.05 -5.99
CA GLU A 329 -2.29 -2.37 -5.44
C GLU A 329 -1.63 -1.55 -6.56
N ASN A 330 -1.23 -0.32 -6.27
CA ASN A 330 -0.42 0.48 -7.20
C ASN A 330 1.09 0.22 -6.98
N ARG A 331 1.98 0.72 -7.83
CA ARG A 331 3.43 0.51 -7.65
C ARG A 331 4.06 1.40 -6.56
N ASN A 332 3.24 2.17 -5.83
CA ASN A 332 3.64 2.86 -4.60
C ASN A 332 3.23 2.05 -3.35
N ASP A 333 2.82 0.78 -3.51
CA ASP A 333 2.30 -0.11 -2.48
C ASP A 333 1.05 0.43 -1.77
N ASP A 334 0.34 1.37 -2.39
CA ASP A 334 -0.96 1.82 -1.93
C ASP A 334 -2.03 0.82 -2.36
N ILE A 335 -2.96 0.58 -1.46
CA ILE A 335 -4.11 -0.27 -1.69
C ILE A 335 -5.28 0.63 -2.12
N CYS A 336 -5.76 0.40 -3.32
CA CYS A 336 -6.82 1.17 -3.95
C CYS A 336 -8.10 0.33 -3.98
N VAL A 337 -9.17 0.83 -3.35
CA VAL A 337 -10.45 0.13 -3.25
C VAL A 337 -11.56 0.96 -3.88
N ALA A 338 -12.26 0.40 -4.84
CA ALA A 338 -13.47 0.99 -5.40
C ALA A 338 -14.70 0.49 -4.62
N ASP A 339 -15.39 1.43 -3.99
CA ASP A 339 -16.56 1.21 -3.14
C ASP A 339 -17.78 1.92 -3.75
N SER A 340 -18.54 1.15 -4.55
CA SER A 340 -19.73 1.62 -5.27
C SER A 340 -20.77 2.23 -4.34
N LYS A 341 -21.02 1.58 -3.20
CA LYS A 341 -22.02 2.05 -2.23
C LYS A 341 -21.59 3.35 -1.53
N ALA A 342 -20.29 3.56 -1.33
CA ALA A 342 -19.76 4.84 -0.86
C ALA A 342 -19.64 5.89 -1.98
N CYS A 343 -19.90 5.53 -3.24
CA CYS A 343 -19.62 6.35 -4.42
C CYS A 343 -18.17 6.89 -4.40
N ALA A 344 -17.21 6.04 -4.00
CA ALA A 344 -15.85 6.49 -3.76
C ALA A 344 -14.78 5.44 -4.08
N VAL A 345 -13.65 5.90 -4.60
CA VAL A 345 -12.38 5.17 -4.55
C VAL A 345 -11.66 5.59 -3.27
N VAL A 346 -11.33 4.63 -2.42
CA VAL A 346 -10.61 4.81 -1.15
C VAL A 346 -9.19 4.30 -1.33
N VAL A 347 -8.20 5.16 -1.10
CA VAL A 347 -6.79 4.78 -1.20
C VAL A 347 -6.12 4.90 0.16
N VAL A 348 -5.51 3.80 0.59
CA VAL A 348 -4.72 3.70 1.81
C VAL A 348 -3.27 3.36 1.45
N ASN A 349 -2.32 3.81 2.25
CA ASN A 349 -0.92 3.42 2.05
C ASN A 349 -0.68 1.95 2.46
N GLN A 350 0.54 1.46 2.28
CA GLN A 350 0.94 0.09 2.66
C GLN A 350 0.63 -0.27 4.12
N ASP A 351 0.67 0.70 5.04
CA ASP A 351 0.34 0.52 6.46
C ASP A 351 -1.17 0.50 6.74
N GLY A 352 -2.01 0.74 5.73
CA GLY A 352 -3.47 0.80 5.86
C GLY A 352 -4.00 2.16 6.33
N LYS A 353 -3.17 3.21 6.34
CA LYS A 353 -3.60 4.57 6.67
C LYS A 353 -4.21 5.24 5.46
N LEU A 354 -5.37 5.87 5.66
CA LEU A 354 -6.05 6.65 4.62
C LEU A 354 -5.12 7.73 4.05
N ARG A 355 -4.94 7.72 2.73
CA ARG A 355 -4.27 8.79 1.99
C ARG A 355 -5.27 9.80 1.48
N TRP A 356 -6.27 9.33 0.72
CA TRP A 356 -7.29 10.16 0.10
C TRP A 356 -8.49 9.32 -0.35
N LYS A 357 -9.60 10.01 -0.64
CA LYS A 357 -10.79 9.43 -1.28
C LYS A 357 -11.13 10.24 -2.52
N TYR A 358 -11.55 9.58 -3.58
CA TYR A 358 -12.03 10.20 -4.82
C TYR A 358 -13.50 9.87 -5.03
N THR A 359 -14.36 10.88 -5.18
CA THR A 359 -15.82 10.74 -5.24
C THR A 359 -16.41 11.19 -6.58
N GLY A 360 -15.63 11.05 -7.66
CA GLY A 360 -15.98 11.55 -8.99
C GLY A 360 -15.53 12.99 -9.24
N HIS A 361 -15.47 13.38 -10.52
CA HIS A 361 -15.04 14.72 -10.92
C HIS A 361 -16.24 15.57 -11.38
N PRO A 362 -16.48 16.76 -10.79
CA PRO A 362 -17.68 17.57 -11.07
C PRO A 362 -17.83 18.00 -12.53
N SER A 363 -16.72 18.12 -13.27
CA SER A 363 -16.76 18.59 -14.67
C SER A 363 -17.17 17.51 -15.68
N VAL A 364 -17.23 16.24 -15.27
CA VAL A 364 -17.69 15.19 -16.17
C VAL A 364 -19.22 15.23 -16.10
N THR A 365 -19.85 15.86 -17.10
CA THR A 365 -21.31 15.95 -17.20
C THR A 365 -21.89 14.57 -17.47
N LYS A 366 -22.11 13.80 -16.39
CA LYS A 366 -22.78 12.51 -16.42
C LYS A 366 -24.12 12.61 -15.70
N ASN A 367 -25.09 11.83 -16.16
CA ASN A 367 -26.46 11.90 -15.68
C ASN A 367 -26.68 11.10 -14.39
N LYS A 368 -25.76 10.21 -14.02
CA LYS A 368 -25.84 9.38 -12.82
C LYS A 368 -24.70 9.66 -11.84
N PRO A 369 -24.88 9.37 -10.55
CA PRO A 369 -23.81 9.43 -9.56
C PRO A 369 -22.61 8.57 -9.97
N PHE A 370 -21.43 8.92 -9.46
CA PHE A 370 -20.22 8.13 -9.66
C PHE A 370 -20.36 6.76 -8.98
N ASP A 371 -20.30 5.69 -9.78
CA ASP A 371 -20.44 4.31 -9.31
C ASP A 371 -19.17 3.48 -9.58
N PRO A 372 -18.13 3.65 -8.74
CA PRO A 372 -16.85 2.97 -8.95
C PRO A 372 -17.00 1.47 -8.74
N CYS A 373 -16.72 0.71 -9.80
CA CYS A 373 -16.68 -0.75 -9.83
C CYS A 373 -15.24 -1.23 -10.03
N GLY A 374 -14.91 -1.97 -11.09
CA GLY A 374 -13.56 -2.52 -11.26
C GLY A 374 -12.48 -1.44 -11.18
N ILE A 375 -11.33 -1.82 -10.63
CA ILE A 375 -10.20 -0.92 -10.41
C ILE A 375 -8.90 -1.65 -10.75
N THR A 376 -7.97 -0.95 -11.38
CA THR A 376 -6.65 -1.46 -11.75
C THR A 376 -5.65 -0.29 -11.82
N THR A 377 -4.38 -0.60 -12.01
CA THR A 377 -3.29 0.40 -12.08
C THR A 377 -2.42 0.11 -13.28
N ASP A 378 -1.80 1.15 -13.82
CA ASP A 378 -0.92 1.03 -14.98
C ASP A 378 0.56 1.22 -14.65
N SER A 379 1.43 1.08 -15.66
CA SER A 379 2.88 1.21 -15.49
C SER A 379 3.35 2.58 -14.96
N GLN A 380 2.50 3.61 -15.04
CA GLN A 380 2.78 4.99 -14.63
C GLN A 380 2.11 5.35 -13.29
N ASN A 381 1.68 4.36 -12.50
CA ASN A 381 1.00 4.56 -11.22
C ASN A 381 -0.33 5.33 -11.32
N ARG A 382 -0.94 5.37 -12.50
CA ARG A 382 -2.29 5.90 -12.62
C ARG A 382 -3.29 4.84 -12.20
N ILE A 383 -4.38 5.28 -11.61
CA ILE A 383 -5.45 4.42 -11.13
C ILE A 383 -6.59 4.51 -12.15
N LEU A 384 -6.98 3.36 -12.70
CA LEU A 384 -8.09 3.24 -13.64
C LEU A 384 -9.27 2.59 -12.92
N THR A 385 -10.43 3.23 -12.95
CA THR A 385 -11.65 2.68 -12.33
C THR A 385 -12.85 2.79 -13.25
N ALA A 386 -13.66 1.75 -13.30
CA ALA A 386 -14.89 1.73 -14.06
C ALA A 386 -15.98 2.49 -13.29
N ASP A 387 -16.68 3.38 -13.98
CA ASP A 387 -17.96 3.93 -13.52
C ASP A 387 -19.06 3.15 -14.25
N ASN A 388 -19.62 2.17 -13.55
CA ASN A 388 -20.49 1.15 -14.15
C ASN A 388 -21.74 1.78 -14.76
N ASP A 389 -22.37 2.65 -13.98
CA ASP A 389 -23.66 3.24 -14.30
C ASP A 389 -23.56 4.29 -15.42
N ASN A 390 -22.41 4.97 -15.51
CA ASN A 390 -22.10 5.94 -16.56
C ASN A 390 -21.34 5.34 -17.75
N HIS A 391 -21.08 4.03 -17.74
CA HIS A 391 -20.47 3.27 -18.84
C HIS A 391 -19.13 3.83 -19.33
N CYS A 392 -18.26 4.22 -18.40
CA CYS A 392 -16.97 4.85 -18.73
C CYS A 392 -15.87 4.42 -17.76
N ILE A 393 -14.61 4.72 -18.11
CA ILE A 393 -13.45 4.48 -17.24
C ILE A 393 -12.84 5.82 -16.83
N TYR A 394 -12.65 6.05 -15.54
CA TYR A 394 -11.90 7.18 -15.01
C TYR A 394 -10.43 6.81 -14.86
N ILE A 395 -9.56 7.73 -15.24
CA ILE A 395 -8.11 7.65 -15.04
C ILE A 395 -7.71 8.76 -14.08
N LEU A 396 -7.10 8.37 -12.97
CA LEU A 396 -6.59 9.25 -11.93
C LEU A 396 -5.07 9.16 -11.88
N ASP A 397 -4.39 10.23 -11.48
CA ASP A 397 -2.97 10.14 -11.13
C ASP A 397 -2.77 9.43 -9.78
N GLN A 398 -1.51 9.19 -9.43
CA GLN A 398 -1.09 8.56 -8.17
C GLN A 398 -1.55 9.30 -6.89
N ASN A 399 -1.99 10.56 -7.02
CA ASN A 399 -2.47 11.40 -5.92
C ASN A 399 -3.99 11.61 -5.97
N GLY A 400 -4.70 10.88 -6.83
CA GLY A 400 -6.16 10.97 -6.96
C GLY A 400 -6.65 12.17 -7.78
N GLN A 401 -5.78 12.88 -8.49
CA GLN A 401 -6.18 13.92 -9.42
C GLN A 401 -6.78 13.31 -10.68
N PHE A 402 -7.93 13.83 -11.10
CA PHE A 402 -8.57 13.39 -12.33
C PHE A 402 -7.73 13.77 -13.55
N LEU A 403 -7.42 12.78 -14.39
CA LEU A 403 -6.69 12.99 -15.64
C LEU A 403 -7.61 12.91 -16.85
N ARG A 404 -8.45 11.86 -16.92
CA ARG A 404 -9.29 11.60 -18.10
C ARG A 404 -10.46 10.68 -17.79
N CYS A 405 -11.51 10.80 -18.59
CA CYS A 405 -12.59 9.83 -18.71
C CYS A 405 -12.56 9.18 -20.10
N ILE A 406 -12.60 7.85 -20.18
CA ILE A 406 -12.78 7.08 -21.42
C ILE A 406 -14.27 6.74 -21.55
N ASP A 407 -14.96 7.41 -22.45
CA ASP A 407 -16.39 7.20 -22.72
C ASP A 407 -16.71 7.01 -24.21
N ASN A 408 -15.69 6.99 -25.07
CA ASN A 408 -15.80 6.83 -26.52
C ASN A 408 -15.63 5.36 -27.01
N CYS A 409 -15.45 4.40 -26.09
CA CYS A 409 -15.27 2.98 -26.43
C CYS A 409 -16.56 2.14 -26.38
N ASP A 410 -17.72 2.79 -26.22
CA ASP A 410 -19.06 2.20 -26.21
C ASP A 410 -19.16 0.97 -25.28
N LEU A 411 -18.67 1.15 -24.05
CA LEU A 411 -18.71 0.17 -22.97
C LEU A 411 -20.16 -0.07 -22.51
N LYS A 412 -20.46 -1.29 -22.06
CA LYS A 412 -21.75 -1.63 -21.43
C LYS A 412 -21.51 -2.28 -20.07
N ASP A 413 -22.03 -1.65 -19.01
CA ASP A 413 -21.93 -2.12 -17.63
C ASP A 413 -20.49 -2.57 -17.27
N PRO A 414 -19.46 -1.70 -17.39
CA PRO A 414 -18.07 -2.09 -17.16
C PRO A 414 -17.90 -2.55 -15.70
N SER A 415 -17.36 -3.76 -15.53
CA SER A 415 -17.14 -4.39 -14.21
C SER A 415 -15.64 -4.55 -13.97
N GLY A 416 -15.12 -5.79 -13.93
CA GLY A 416 -13.70 -6.08 -13.68
C GLY A 416 -12.75 -5.46 -14.71
N LEU A 417 -11.58 -5.04 -14.25
CA LEU A 417 -10.53 -4.42 -15.05
C LEU A 417 -9.19 -5.13 -14.83
N CYS A 418 -8.36 -5.22 -15.87
CA CYS A 418 -6.95 -5.59 -15.78
C CYS A 418 -6.13 -4.75 -16.75
N VAL A 419 -4.87 -4.46 -16.42
CA VAL A 419 -3.88 -3.89 -17.34
C VAL A 419 -2.74 -4.89 -17.52
N ASP A 420 -2.33 -5.14 -18.77
CA ASP A 420 -1.15 -5.96 -19.06
C ASP A 420 0.17 -5.17 -18.97
N ASN A 421 1.32 -5.82 -19.15
CA ASN A 421 2.62 -5.12 -19.02
C ASN A 421 2.86 -4.08 -20.13
N ASN A 422 2.06 -4.10 -21.20
CA ASN A 422 2.13 -3.16 -22.31
C ASN A 422 1.19 -1.97 -22.12
N ASP A 423 0.52 -1.86 -20.97
CA ASP A 423 -0.52 -0.88 -20.66
C ASP A 423 -1.77 -0.98 -21.56
N ASN A 424 -2.12 -2.19 -22.01
CA ASN A 424 -3.42 -2.41 -22.62
C ASN A 424 -4.46 -2.66 -21.53
N LEU A 425 -5.58 -1.94 -21.57
CA LEU A 425 -6.66 -2.08 -20.62
C LEU A 425 -7.65 -3.16 -21.10
N PHE A 426 -7.93 -4.14 -20.25
CA PHE A 426 -8.97 -5.14 -20.44
C PHE A 426 -10.18 -4.78 -19.56
N VAL A 427 -11.34 -4.64 -20.18
CA VAL A 427 -12.59 -4.24 -19.52
C VAL A 427 -13.64 -5.34 -19.70
N CYS A 428 -14.16 -5.86 -18.59
CA CYS A 428 -15.31 -6.76 -18.61
C CYS A 428 -16.61 -5.97 -18.87
N GLU A 429 -17.42 -6.40 -19.84
CA GLU A 429 -18.80 -5.91 -19.99
C GLU A 429 -19.75 -6.90 -19.28
N TYR A 430 -20.23 -6.54 -18.08
CA TYR A 430 -20.89 -7.48 -17.16
C TYR A 430 -22.04 -8.25 -17.80
N LYS A 431 -23.02 -7.55 -18.41
CA LYS A 431 -24.21 -8.19 -18.98
C LYS A 431 -23.99 -8.84 -20.34
N LYS A 432 -22.97 -8.40 -21.10
CA LYS A 432 -22.69 -8.94 -22.43
C LYS A 432 -21.81 -10.18 -22.40
N GLY A 433 -21.02 -10.37 -21.34
CA GLY A 433 -20.19 -11.55 -21.20
C GLY A 433 -18.95 -11.54 -22.11
N ASN A 434 -18.42 -10.36 -22.45
CA ASN A 434 -17.23 -10.20 -23.27
C ASN A 434 -16.21 -9.25 -22.61
N VAL A 435 -14.95 -9.40 -23.00
CA VAL A 435 -13.85 -8.50 -22.60
C VAL A 435 -13.50 -7.60 -23.77
N LYS A 436 -13.42 -6.28 -23.55
CA LYS A 436 -12.84 -5.34 -24.52
C LYS A 436 -11.39 -5.03 -24.16
N LYS A 437 -10.49 -5.14 -25.12
CA LYS A 437 -9.10 -4.65 -25.03
C LYS A 437 -9.07 -3.22 -25.58
N ILE A 438 -8.60 -2.27 -24.78
CA ILE A 438 -8.58 -0.84 -25.08
C ILE A 438 -7.14 -0.31 -25.00
N ASN A 439 -6.72 0.36 -26.07
CA ASN A 439 -5.49 1.12 -26.11
C ASN A 439 -5.82 2.56 -25.71
N TYR A 440 -5.20 3.06 -24.64
CA TYR A 440 -5.46 4.41 -24.12
C TYR A 440 -4.19 5.26 -24.01
N LEU A 441 -3.04 4.76 -24.46
CA LEU A 441 -1.75 5.44 -24.46
C LEU A 441 -1.15 5.58 -25.84
N LYS A 442 -0.44 6.70 -26.05
CA LYS A 442 0.29 6.94 -27.29
C LYS A 442 1.40 5.91 -27.46
N LEU A 443 1.46 5.35 -28.67
CA LEU A 443 2.55 4.49 -29.10
C LEU A 443 3.86 5.27 -29.19
#